data_AF-Q7VAM0-F1
#
_entry.id   AF-Q7VAM0-F1
#
_cell.length_a   1.000
_cell.length_b   1.000
_cell.length_c   1.000
_cell.angle_alpha   90.00
_cell.angle_beta   90.00
_cell.angle_gamma   90.00
#
_symmetry.space_group_name_H-M   'P 1'
#
loop_
_entity.id
_entity.type
_entity.pdbx_description
1 polymer ?
#
loop_
_entity_poly.entity_id
_entity_poly.type
_entity_poly.pdbx_seq_one_letter_code
_entity_poly.pdbx_strand_id
1 'polypeptide(L)'
;MNETPPIPESIGYKKLNKLLCNAKKDLQGLKDTENENQSLELESKLEKSLEHWLSVSNELIKNIRSDKEYLSTLKEPNALLALGAMEAHINMAIQALKASQSED
;
A
#
# COMPACT_ATOMS: atom_id res chain seq x y z
N MET A 1 -34.93 27.36 4.22
CA MET A 1 -34.22 28.65 4.12
C MET A 1 -33.42 28.79 5.41
N ASN A 2 -32.10 28.62 5.35
CA ASN A 2 -31.27 28.76 6.54
C ASN A 2 -30.95 30.24 6.71
N GLU A 3 -31.68 30.88 7.63
CA GLU A 3 -31.42 32.27 7.99
C GLU A 3 -30.03 32.35 8.64
N THR A 4 -29.11 33.02 7.95
CA THR A 4 -27.82 33.39 8.53
C THR A 4 -28.07 34.40 9.64
N PRO A 5 -27.62 34.15 10.89
CA PRO A 5 -27.84 35.09 11.98
C PRO A 5 -27.14 36.43 11.67
N PRO A 6 -27.71 37.56 12.11
CA PRO A 6 -27.16 38.88 11.86
C PRO A 6 -25.74 38.99 12.42
N ILE A 7 -24.82 39.51 11.60
CA ILE A 7 -23.42 39.69 11.98
C ILE A 7 -23.36 40.76 13.08
N PRO A 8 -22.81 40.43 14.28
CA PRO A 8 -22.70 41.41 15.36
C PRO A 8 -21.67 42.49 15.00
N GLU A 9 -21.96 43.75 15.32
CA GLU A 9 -21.07 44.91 15.07
C GLU A 9 -19.70 44.78 15.74
N SER A 10 -19.60 44.03 16.84
CA SER A 10 -18.33 43.71 17.48
C SER A 10 -18.34 42.34 18.14
N ILE A 11 -17.16 41.71 18.22
CA ILE A 11 -16.94 40.45 18.90
C ILE A 11 -16.02 40.67 20.11
N GLY A 12 -16.47 40.24 21.29
CA GLY A 12 -15.63 40.28 22.48
C GLY A 12 -14.43 39.34 22.35
N TYR A 13 -13.27 39.73 22.89
CA TYR A 13 -12.02 38.96 22.85
C TYR A 13 -12.19 37.49 23.24
N LYS A 14 -12.95 37.21 24.32
CA LYS A 14 -13.22 35.83 24.76
C LYS A 14 -13.97 35.00 23.72
N LYS A 15 -14.92 35.61 23.01
CA LYS A 15 -15.72 34.95 21.97
C LYS A 15 -14.88 34.74 20.71
N LEU A 16 -14.07 35.72 20.31
CA LEU A 16 -13.12 35.59 19.21
C LEU A 16 -12.09 34.49 19.48
N ASN A 17 -11.49 34.48 20.66
CA ASN A 17 -10.49 33.48 21.02
C ASN A 17 -11.09 32.06 21.04
N LYS A 18 -12.34 31.92 21.50
CA LYS A 18 -13.06 30.64 21.43
C LYS A 18 -13.31 30.19 19.98
N LEU A 19 -13.70 31.10 19.08
CA LEU A 19 -13.87 30.79 17.66
C LEU A 19 -12.55 30.39 17.00
N LEU A 20 -11.45 31.09 17.28
CA LEU A 20 -10.11 30.75 16.76
C LEU A 20 -9.62 29.41 17.29
N CYS A 21 -9.82 29.12 18.58
CA CYS A 21 -9.50 27.82 19.16
C CYS A 21 -10.30 26.68 18.53
N ASN A 22 -11.60 26.90 18.24
CA ASN A 22 -12.43 25.91 17.57
C ASN A 22 -12.00 25.72 16.11
N ALA A 23 -11.79 26.80 15.36
CA ALA A 23 -11.31 26.73 13.98
C ALA A 23 -9.96 26.00 13.86
N LYS A 24 -9.05 26.21 14.82
CA LYS A 24 -7.78 25.48 14.88
C LYS A 24 -7.98 23.99 15.13
N LYS A 25 -8.94 23.60 15.97
CA LYS A 25 -9.27 22.19 16.23
C LYS A 25 -9.91 21.54 15.00
N ASP A 26 -10.80 22.25 14.31
CA ASP A 26 -11.44 21.76 13.09
C ASP A 26 -10.41 21.54 11.96
N LEU A 27 -9.45 22.48 11.82
CA LEU A 27 -8.30 22.33 10.90
C LEU A 27 -7.39 21.16 11.26
N GLN A 28 -7.20 20.88 12.54
CA GLN A 28 -6.38 19.75 12.99
C GLN A 28 -7.10 18.43 12.69
N GLY A 29 -8.40 18.33 13.01
CA GLY A 29 -9.21 17.14 12.71
C GLY A 29 -9.27 16.83 11.21
N LEU A 30 -9.36 17.85 10.36
CA LEU A 30 -9.29 17.69 8.89
C LEU A 30 -7.94 17.13 8.43
N LYS A 31 -6.83 17.64 8.97
CA LYS A 31 -5.48 17.14 8.63
C LYS A 31 -5.25 15.71 9.08
N ASP A 32 -5.72 15.37 10.28
CA ASP A 32 -5.57 14.03 10.81
C ASP A 32 -6.40 13.03 9.98
N THR A 33 -7.61 13.43 9.55
CA THR A 33 -8.49 12.63 8.68
C THR A 33 -7.94 12.50 7.24
N GLU A 34 -7.36 13.57 6.68
CA GLU A 34 -6.69 13.53 5.37
C GLU A 34 -5.46 12.62 5.37
N ASN A 35 -4.66 12.64 6.44
CA ASN A 35 -3.50 11.76 6.60
C ASN A 35 -3.90 10.29 6.77
N GLU A 36 -4.95 10.00 7.55
CA GLU A 36 -5.48 8.65 7.71
C GLU A 36 -6.03 8.10 6.38
N ASN A 37 -6.78 8.91 5.63
CA ASN A 37 -7.30 8.51 4.31
C ASN A 37 -6.17 8.26 3.30
N GLN A 38 -5.12 9.09 3.30
CA GLN A 38 -3.95 8.87 2.45
C GLN A 38 -3.18 7.60 2.84
N SER A 39 -3.04 7.31 4.15
CA SER A 39 -2.41 6.09 4.63
C SER A 39 -3.17 4.84 4.18
N LEU A 40 -4.50 4.84 4.36
CA LEU A 40 -5.38 3.74 3.95
C LEU A 40 -5.36 3.52 2.43
N GLU A 41 -5.32 4.60 1.63
CA GLU A 41 -5.18 4.51 0.19
C GLU A 41 -3.83 3.91 -0.22
N LEU A 42 -2.74 4.30 0.47
CA LEU A 42 -1.40 3.79 0.21
C LEU A 42 -1.28 2.31 0.56
N GLU A 43 -1.84 1.90 1.70
CA GLU A 43 -1.93 0.51 2.16
C GLU A 43 -2.69 -0.33 1.12
N SER A 44 -3.89 0.11 0.70
CA SER A 44 -4.67 -0.59 -0.32
C SER A 44 -3.95 -0.71 -1.67
N LYS A 45 -3.18 0.31 -2.06
CA LYS A 45 -2.39 0.29 -3.30
C LYS A 45 -1.22 -0.67 -3.21
N LEU A 46 -0.55 -0.72 -2.06
CA LEU A 46 0.54 -1.65 -1.80
C LEU A 46 0.03 -3.09 -1.83
N GLU A 47 -1.08 -3.39 -1.14
CA GLU A 47 -1.71 -4.71 -1.13
C GLU A 47 -2.03 -5.20 -2.55
N LYS A 48 -2.70 -4.38 -3.37
CA LYS A 48 -3.00 -4.72 -4.77
C LYS A 48 -1.73 -5.00 -5.59
N SER A 49 -0.66 -4.25 -5.32
CA SER A 49 0.63 -4.45 -6.00
C SER A 49 1.29 -5.76 -5.58
N LEU A 50 1.18 -6.12 -4.29
CA LEU A 50 1.69 -7.38 -3.75
C LEU A 50 0.91 -8.58 -4.27
N GLU A 51 -0.42 -8.49 -4.37
CA GLU A 51 -1.27 -9.52 -4.99
C GLU A 51 -0.93 -9.73 -6.46
N HIS A 52 -0.77 -8.63 -7.21
CA HIS A 52 -0.37 -8.70 -8.61
C HIS A 52 1.02 -9.34 -8.77
N TRP A 53 1.99 -8.90 -7.96
CA TRP A 53 3.34 -9.47 -7.94
C TRP A 53 3.32 -10.97 -7.62
N LEU A 54 2.50 -11.40 -6.65
CA LEU A 54 2.33 -12.80 -6.29
C LEU A 54 1.78 -13.62 -7.47
N SER A 55 0.78 -13.10 -8.16
CA SER A 55 0.18 -13.74 -9.34
C SER A 55 1.21 -13.95 -10.45
N VAL A 56 1.89 -12.88 -10.85
CA VAL A 56 2.93 -12.91 -11.92
C VAL A 56 4.09 -13.82 -11.54
N SER A 57 4.53 -13.78 -10.27
CA SER A 57 5.63 -14.61 -9.78
C SER A 57 5.29 -16.12 -9.83
N ASN A 58 4.06 -16.49 -9.50
CA ASN A 58 3.60 -17.87 -9.59
C ASN A 58 3.52 -18.36 -11.05
N GLU A 59 3.09 -17.50 -11.97
CA GLU A 59 3.09 -17.80 -13.40
C GLU A 59 4.53 -17.99 -13.93
N LEU A 60 5.44 -17.09 -13.57
CA LEU A 60 6.85 -17.20 -13.95
C LEU A 60 7.48 -18.50 -13.45
N ILE A 61 7.24 -18.89 -12.19
CA ILE A 61 7.73 -20.17 -11.66
C ILE A 61 7.19 -21.35 -12.47
N LYS A 62 5.90 -21.34 -12.85
CA LYS A 62 5.32 -22.38 -13.70
C LYS A 62 6.03 -22.46 -15.05
N ASN A 63 6.32 -21.32 -15.67
CA ASN A 63 7.02 -21.25 -16.95
C ASN A 63 8.47 -21.76 -16.83
N ILE A 64 9.19 -21.37 -15.77
CA ILE A 64 10.55 -21.89 -15.49
C ILE A 64 10.53 -23.43 -15.31
N ARG A 65 9.48 -23.97 -14.68
CA ARG A 65 9.32 -25.42 -14.46
C ARG A 65 8.89 -26.18 -15.70
N SER A 66 8.00 -25.62 -16.52
CA SER A 66 7.59 -26.25 -17.79
C SER A 66 8.75 -26.26 -18.78
N ASP A 67 9.56 -25.20 -18.76
CA ASP A 67 10.72 -25.08 -19.64
C ASP A 67 11.93 -25.86 -19.12
N LYS A 68 11.90 -26.49 -17.93
CA LYS A 68 13.03 -27.30 -17.43
C LYS A 68 13.37 -28.47 -18.38
N GLU A 69 12.40 -29.06 -19.06
CA GLU A 69 12.67 -30.06 -20.09
C GLU A 69 13.38 -29.45 -21.29
N TYR A 70 12.92 -28.29 -21.80
CA TYR A 70 13.60 -27.55 -22.87
C TYR A 70 15.01 -27.10 -22.46
N LEU A 71 15.17 -26.59 -21.24
CA LEU A 71 16.44 -26.16 -20.67
C LEU A 71 17.40 -27.33 -20.44
N SER A 72 16.91 -28.54 -20.19
CA SER A 72 17.74 -29.75 -20.13
C SER A 72 18.28 -30.16 -21.50
N THR A 73 17.59 -29.78 -22.58
CA THR A 73 18.05 -29.98 -23.96
C THR A 73 19.01 -28.90 -24.44
N LEU A 74 18.91 -27.69 -23.89
CA LEU A 74 19.93 -26.66 -24.00
C LEU A 74 21.15 -27.10 -23.19
N LYS A 75 22.28 -27.37 -23.85
CA LYS A 75 23.57 -27.68 -23.21
C LYS A 75 24.19 -26.45 -22.51
N GLU A 76 23.39 -25.63 -21.85
CA GLU A 76 23.80 -24.39 -21.20
C GLU A 76 23.65 -24.49 -19.67
N PRO A 77 24.64 -25.08 -18.98
CA PRO A 77 24.58 -25.31 -17.54
C PRO A 77 24.46 -24.01 -16.72
N ASN A 78 25.00 -22.90 -17.21
CA ASN A 78 24.91 -21.60 -16.55
C ASN A 78 23.47 -21.06 -16.55
N ALA A 79 22.74 -21.24 -17.65
CA ALA A 79 21.34 -20.81 -17.75
C ALA A 79 20.45 -21.62 -16.80
N LEU A 80 20.65 -22.93 -16.73
CA LEU A 80 19.93 -23.80 -15.79
C LEU A 80 20.18 -23.39 -14.33
N LEU A 81 21.43 -23.09 -13.99
CA LEU A 81 21.81 -22.66 -12.64
C LEU A 81 21.20 -21.30 -12.29
N ALA A 82 21.21 -20.35 -13.22
CA ALA A 82 20.59 -19.03 -13.04
C ALA A 82 19.06 -19.14 -12.85
N LEU A 83 18.38 -19.96 -13.65
CA LEU A 83 16.94 -20.16 -13.54
C LEU A 83 16.54 -20.92 -12.25
N GLY A 84 17.37 -21.89 -11.82
CA GLY A 84 17.20 -22.54 -10.53
C GLY A 84 17.36 -21.57 -9.34
N ALA A 85 18.36 -20.69 -9.38
CA ALA A 85 18.55 -19.65 -8.37
C ALA A 85 17.39 -18.64 -8.36
N MET A 86 16.90 -18.25 -9.53
CA MET A 86 15.75 -17.36 -9.68
C MET A 86 14.47 -17.99 -9.11
N GLU A 87 14.21 -19.26 -9.42
CA GLU A 87 13.10 -20.01 -8.83
C GLU A 87 13.18 -20.03 -7.30
N ALA A 88 14.36 -20.28 -6.73
CA ALA A 88 14.56 -20.30 -5.28
C ALA A 88 14.28 -18.93 -4.64
N HIS A 89 14.85 -17.85 -5.17
CA HIS A 89 14.65 -16.50 -4.62
C HIS A 89 13.20 -16.03 -4.71
N ILE A 90 12.50 -16.33 -5.81
CA ILE A 90 11.07 -15.98 -5.92
C ILE A 90 10.26 -16.76 -4.88
N ASN A 91 10.51 -18.06 -4.72
CA ASN A 91 9.83 -18.86 -3.69
C ASN A 91 10.11 -18.36 -2.27
N MET A 92 11.33 -17.89 -1.99
CA MET A 92 11.67 -17.28 -0.69
C MET A 92 10.91 -15.97 -0.48
N ALA A 93 10.84 -15.10 -1.48
CA ALA A 93 10.09 -13.86 -1.41
C ALA A 93 8.59 -14.11 -1.20
N ILE A 94 8.01 -15.11 -1.87
CA ILE A 94 6.61 -15.52 -1.68
C ILE A 94 6.37 -16.01 -0.25
N GLN A 95 7.30 -16.81 0.30
CA GLN A 95 7.18 -17.27 1.68
C GLN A 95 7.24 -16.12 2.69
N ALA A 96 8.15 -15.15 2.48
CA ALA A 96 8.24 -13.96 3.32
C ALA A 96 6.95 -13.13 3.25
N LEU A 97 6.39 -12.94 2.05
CA LEU A 97 5.11 -12.24 1.88
C LEU A 97 3.98 -12.96 2.62
N LYS A 98 3.86 -14.28 2.47
CA LYS A 98 2.85 -15.06 3.20
C LYS A 98 3.05 -14.98 4.70
N ALA A 99 4.28 -15.07 5.19
CA ALA A 99 4.59 -14.95 6.61
C ALA A 99 4.17 -13.59 7.17
N SER A 100 4.39 -12.50 6.43
CA SER A 100 3.92 -11.16 6.84
C SER A 100 2.39 -11.02 6.87
N GLN A 101 1.65 -11.91 6.22
CA GLN A 101 0.18 -11.95 6.20
C GLN A 101 -0.40 -12.96 7.18
N SER A 102 0.43 -13.83 7.77
CA SER A 102 0.00 -14.94 8.64
C SER A 102 0.13 -14.62 10.13
N GLU A 103 0.49 -13.39 10.50
CA GLU A 103 0.42 -12.93 11.89
C GLU A 103 -1.01 -12.49 12.23
N ASP A 104 -1.84 -13.50 12.52
CA ASP A 104 -3.03 -13.49 13.39
C ASP A 104 -3.20 -14.88 14.03
#